data_AF-A0A382UGE0-F1
#
_entry.id   AF-A0A382UGE0-F1
#
_cell.length_a   1.000
_cell.length_b   1.000
_cell.length_c   1.000
_cell.angle_alpha   90.00
_cell.angle_beta   90.00
_cell.angle_gamma   90.00
#
_symmetry.space_group_name_H-M   'P 1'
#
loop_
_entity.id
_entity.type
_entity.pdbx_description
1 polymer ?
#
loop_
_entity_poly.entity_id
_entity_poly.type
_entity_poly.pdbx_seq_one_letter_code
_entity_poly.pdbx_strand_id
1 'polypeptide(L)'
;DDFTSTTTKAQNTVLWEFGDGDDPNIGYSFSKPTIVLLNNGEWAAIVGNGYENSGSGEAELVVLYLEGGIDGSWTEGTDYLRITTGSGSSADPNGLSTPAIVDLDGDGVADRAYAGSIKGELWAFDLSSDSAADWKVAGGGDPLFPAVNDAGDSQPITIQPEVIRHPSISDADEPNVMVLFGTGQYLVDSDKTNTDTQSFYGVWDQSQLNLDRADLKEQVFLAGTDSDLRVIEDDAVDYAGTGGSVEYGWYIDLDAGERVTSEILVRGEMVYFNTQIPDDRPCAFGGTGWLMA
;
A
#
# COMPACT_ATOMS: atom_id res chain seq x y z
N ASP A 1 8.14 21.19 22.75
CA ASP A 1 9.14 20.38 23.47
C ASP A 1 8.49 19.49 24.53
N ASP A 2 7.73 18.48 24.08
CA ASP A 2 7.09 17.50 24.97
C ASP A 2 7.92 16.20 25.13
N PHE A 3 8.84 15.92 24.19
CA PHE A 3 9.57 14.65 24.14
C PHE A 3 10.84 14.55 25.02
N THR A 4 11.07 15.47 25.96
CA THR A 4 12.20 15.31 26.90
C THR A 4 11.84 14.30 27.99
N SER A 5 12.40 13.09 27.92
CA SER A 5 11.97 11.95 28.73
C SER A 5 12.32 12.11 30.22
N THR A 6 11.28 12.13 31.05
CA THR A 6 11.33 11.71 32.46
C THR A 6 10.13 10.81 32.67
N THR A 7 10.23 9.81 33.54
CA THR A 7 9.12 8.88 33.84
C THR A 7 7.85 9.59 34.33
N THR A 8 7.98 10.78 34.94
CA THR A 8 6.84 11.62 35.35
C THR A 8 6.23 12.41 34.19
N LYS A 9 6.98 12.72 33.13
CA LYS A 9 6.43 13.36 31.92
C LYS A 9 5.73 12.35 31.00
N ALA A 10 6.21 11.11 30.92
CA ALA A 10 5.63 10.10 30.04
C ALA A 10 4.10 9.92 30.21
N GLN A 11 3.59 9.92 31.45
CA GLN A 11 2.15 9.84 31.73
C GLN A 11 1.36 11.09 31.33
N ASN A 12 2.02 12.23 31.11
CA ASN A 12 1.43 13.48 30.63
C ASN A 12 1.75 13.77 29.15
N THR A 13 2.55 12.92 28.49
CA THR A 13 2.98 13.07 27.09
C THR A 13 2.28 12.06 26.17
N VAL A 14 1.81 10.92 26.70
CA VAL A 14 0.98 9.98 25.95
C VAL A 14 -0.43 10.58 25.80
N LEU A 15 -0.87 10.75 24.55
CA LEU A 15 -2.25 11.16 24.26
C LEU A 15 -3.22 10.01 24.53
N TRP A 16 -2.93 8.84 23.95
CA TRP A 16 -3.76 7.64 24.05
C TRP A 16 -2.98 6.42 23.55
N GLU A 17 -3.52 5.23 23.84
CA GLU A 17 -3.17 3.96 23.21
C GLU A 17 -4.43 3.44 22.50
N PHE A 18 -4.27 2.78 21.35
CA PHE A 18 -5.36 2.15 20.60
C PHE A 18 -4.89 0.79 20.10
N GLY A 19 -5.66 -0.27 20.37
CA GLY A 19 -5.30 -1.63 19.97
C GLY A 19 -6.47 -2.60 19.93
N ASP A 20 -6.16 -3.90 19.91
CA ASP A 20 -7.13 -5.00 19.82
C ASP A 20 -8.14 -5.03 20.97
N GLY A 21 -7.75 -4.53 22.15
CA GLY A 21 -8.62 -4.35 23.30
C GLY A 21 -9.70 -3.27 23.13
N ASP A 22 -9.44 -2.28 22.27
CA ASP A 22 -10.40 -1.23 21.89
C ASP A 22 -11.22 -1.67 20.68
N ASP A 23 -10.56 -2.33 19.72
CA ASP A 23 -11.20 -2.82 18.50
C ASP A 23 -10.55 -4.12 17.99
N PRO A 24 -11.29 -5.26 17.93
CA PRO A 24 -10.73 -6.55 17.55
C PRO A 24 -10.30 -6.66 16.07
N ASN A 25 -10.71 -5.70 15.21
CA ASN A 25 -10.24 -5.63 13.82
C ASN A 25 -8.82 -5.06 13.69
N ILE A 26 -8.22 -4.59 14.78
CA ILE A 26 -6.81 -4.22 14.81
C ILE A 26 -5.96 -5.46 15.04
N GLY A 27 -5.09 -5.73 14.07
CA GLY A 27 -4.13 -6.84 14.12
C GLY A 27 -2.74 -6.38 14.54
N TYR A 28 -1.73 -7.18 14.19
CA TYR A 28 -0.34 -6.80 14.33
C TYR A 28 -0.05 -5.57 13.46
N SER A 29 0.25 -4.45 14.11
CA SER A 29 0.51 -3.18 13.46
C SER A 29 1.93 -3.13 12.90
N PHE A 30 2.04 -3.29 11.58
CA PHE A 30 3.24 -2.99 10.79
C PHE A 30 3.10 -1.67 10.03
N SER A 31 1.92 -1.06 10.09
CA SER A 31 1.60 0.18 9.40
C SER A 31 2.39 1.34 10.01
N LYS A 32 2.92 2.23 9.16
CA LYS A 32 3.49 3.52 9.59
C LYS A 32 2.38 4.56 9.57
N PRO A 33 1.94 5.09 10.73
CA PRO A 33 0.84 6.06 10.76
C PRO A 33 1.20 7.35 10.01
N THR A 34 0.26 7.84 9.21
CA THR A 34 0.36 9.16 8.58
C THR A 34 -0.57 10.13 9.30
N ILE A 35 -0.03 11.23 9.81
CA ILE A 35 -0.80 12.28 10.48
C ILE A 35 -1.14 13.36 9.46
N VAL A 36 -2.44 13.61 9.26
CA VAL A 36 -2.93 14.51 8.20
C VAL A 36 -4.23 15.21 8.62
N LEU A 37 -4.52 16.34 7.98
CA LEU A 37 -5.82 17.00 8.05
C LEU A 37 -6.79 16.35 7.06
N LEU A 38 -8.01 16.09 7.47
CA LEU A 38 -9.06 15.47 6.65
C LEU A 38 -10.13 16.48 6.23
N ASN A 39 -10.92 16.13 5.22
CA ASN A 39 -11.96 17.01 4.63
C ASN A 39 -13.07 17.39 5.62
N ASN A 40 -13.25 16.64 6.71
CA ASN A 40 -14.15 17.04 7.80
C ASN A 40 -13.57 18.10 8.76
N GLY A 41 -12.33 18.56 8.52
CA GLY A 41 -11.63 19.56 9.30
C GLY A 41 -10.90 19.02 10.55
N GLU A 42 -10.81 17.70 10.70
CA GLU A 42 -10.16 17.06 11.85
C GLU A 42 -8.78 16.49 11.49
N TRP A 43 -7.86 16.55 12.45
CA TRP A 43 -6.57 15.87 12.33
C TRP A 43 -6.72 14.41 12.75
N ALA A 44 -6.18 13.51 11.95
CA ALA A 44 -6.20 12.08 12.23
C ALA A 44 -4.85 11.41 11.96
N ALA A 45 -4.63 10.27 12.62
CA ALA A 45 -3.65 9.28 12.21
C ALA A 45 -4.34 8.22 11.35
N ILE A 46 -3.87 8.04 10.12
CA ILE A 46 -4.39 7.04 9.19
C ILE A 46 -3.42 5.86 9.12
N VAL A 47 -3.94 4.65 9.27
CA VAL A 47 -3.20 3.38 9.25
C VAL A 47 -4.01 2.30 8.53
N GLY A 48 -3.33 1.26 8.06
CA GLY A 48 -3.98 -0.02 7.78
C GLY A 48 -4.19 -0.79 9.08
N ASN A 49 -5.26 -1.59 9.16
CA ASN A 49 -5.60 -2.35 10.36
C ASN A 49 -4.56 -3.42 10.75
N GLY A 50 -3.59 -3.70 9.89
CA GLY A 50 -2.56 -4.70 10.15
C GLY A 50 -3.07 -6.12 9.97
N TYR A 51 -2.23 -7.10 10.34
CA TYR A 51 -2.43 -8.51 9.96
C TYR A 51 -2.88 -9.36 11.14
N GLU A 52 -3.51 -10.51 10.87
CA GLU A 52 -3.99 -11.45 11.91
C GLU A 52 -4.96 -10.79 12.91
N ASN A 53 -5.85 -9.92 12.44
CA ASN A 53 -6.88 -9.35 13.30
C ASN A 53 -7.89 -10.42 13.74
N SER A 54 -8.43 -10.27 14.96
CA SER A 54 -9.28 -11.27 15.61
C SER A 54 -10.79 -11.02 15.44
N GLY A 55 -11.15 -9.89 14.82
CA GLY A 55 -12.52 -9.47 14.58
C GLY A 55 -13.09 -10.05 13.28
N SER A 56 -13.34 -9.18 12.29
CA SER A 56 -13.91 -9.54 10.98
C SER A 56 -12.97 -10.43 10.17
N GLY A 57 -11.65 -10.27 10.36
CA GLY A 57 -10.61 -10.80 9.48
C GLY A 57 -10.54 -10.04 8.16
N GLU A 58 -11.19 -8.89 8.02
CA GLU A 58 -11.17 -8.08 6.81
C GLU A 58 -9.97 -7.11 6.80
N ALA A 59 -9.54 -6.70 5.62
CA ALA A 59 -8.60 -5.60 5.44
C ALA A 59 -9.35 -4.27 5.51
N GLU A 60 -8.90 -3.35 6.37
CA GLU A 60 -9.62 -2.12 6.68
C GLU A 60 -8.65 -0.93 6.77
N LEU A 61 -9.05 0.22 6.21
CA LEU A 61 -8.39 1.49 6.47
C LEU A 61 -8.94 2.05 7.78
N VAL A 62 -8.06 2.45 8.69
CA VAL A 62 -8.42 2.96 10.00
C VAL A 62 -8.04 4.42 10.10
N VAL A 63 -9.00 5.26 10.47
CA VAL A 63 -8.82 6.70 10.70
C VAL A 63 -9.03 6.96 12.19
N LEU A 64 -7.96 7.32 12.90
CA LEU A 64 -7.98 7.63 14.33
C LEU A 64 -7.92 9.14 14.52
N TYR A 65 -8.99 9.79 14.97
CA TYR A 65 -8.94 11.22 15.24
C TYR A 65 -8.02 11.49 16.43
N LEU A 66 -7.11 12.45 16.28
CA LEU A 66 -6.07 12.68 17.28
C LEU A 66 -6.65 13.09 18.64
N GLU A 67 -7.77 13.80 18.63
CA GLU A 67 -8.48 14.24 19.85
C GLU A 67 -9.48 13.21 20.38
N GLY A 68 -9.85 12.19 19.59
CA GLY A 68 -10.89 11.22 19.93
C GLY A 68 -10.56 10.42 21.19
N GLY A 69 -9.38 9.83 21.27
CA GLY A 69 -8.97 8.99 22.40
C GLY A 69 -8.51 9.73 23.67
N ILE A 70 -8.50 11.07 23.68
CA ILE A 70 -7.93 11.85 24.80
C ILE A 70 -8.70 11.63 26.12
N ASP A 71 -10.01 11.35 26.04
CA ASP A 71 -10.82 11.08 27.22
C ASP A 71 -10.65 9.67 27.80
N GLY A 72 -9.82 8.84 27.14
CA GLY A 72 -9.50 7.47 27.52
C GLY A 72 -10.55 6.44 27.09
N SER A 73 -11.49 6.81 26.22
CA SER A 73 -12.45 5.90 25.60
C SER A 73 -12.34 5.99 24.07
N TRP A 74 -12.68 4.89 23.39
CA TRP A 74 -12.73 4.83 21.93
C TRP A 74 -14.11 4.39 21.48
N THR A 75 -14.75 5.21 20.66
CA THR A 75 -16.06 4.97 20.09
C THR A 75 -15.99 5.09 18.57
N GLU A 76 -16.30 4.02 17.87
CA GLU A 76 -16.39 4.03 16.42
C GLU A 76 -17.49 4.99 15.95
N GLY A 77 -17.22 5.75 14.89
CA GLY A 77 -18.13 6.75 14.34
C GLY A 77 -17.94 8.14 14.93
N THR A 78 -17.23 8.28 16.06
CA THR A 78 -16.90 9.59 16.67
C THR A 78 -15.41 9.77 16.86
N ASP A 79 -14.72 8.80 17.45
CA ASP A 79 -13.31 8.92 17.83
C ASP A 79 -12.40 8.28 16.79
N TYR A 80 -12.94 7.30 16.08
CA TYR A 80 -12.29 6.67 14.95
C TYR A 80 -13.30 6.12 13.94
N LEU A 81 -12.82 5.79 12.74
CA LEU A 81 -13.58 5.17 11.67
C LEU A 81 -12.79 4.01 11.07
N ARG A 82 -13.52 3.01 10.60
CA ARG A 82 -12.98 1.92 9.77
C ARG A 82 -13.69 1.94 8.43
N ILE A 83 -12.90 1.88 7.36
CA ILE A 83 -13.41 1.73 6.01
C ILE A 83 -13.00 0.33 5.57
N THR A 84 -13.97 -0.59 5.63
CA THR A 84 -13.74 -1.99 5.22
C THR A 84 -13.66 -2.12 3.71
N THR A 85 -12.74 -2.97 3.27
CA THR A 85 -12.65 -3.43 1.88
C THR A 85 -13.62 -4.57 1.57
N GLY A 86 -14.17 -5.23 2.60
CA GLY A 86 -14.92 -6.47 2.47
C GLY A 86 -14.06 -7.67 2.07
N SER A 87 -12.75 -7.51 1.87
CA SER A 87 -11.83 -8.63 1.59
C SER A 87 -11.25 -9.20 2.86
N GLY A 88 -11.41 -10.52 3.03
CA GLY A 88 -10.97 -11.27 4.20
C GLY A 88 -12.13 -11.87 4.97
N SER A 89 -11.81 -12.74 5.92
CA SER A 89 -12.79 -13.29 6.86
C SER A 89 -12.08 -13.84 8.09
N SER A 90 -12.80 -14.02 9.18
CA SER A 90 -12.23 -14.64 10.41
C SER A 90 -11.59 -16.02 10.20
N ALA A 91 -11.97 -16.77 9.15
CA ALA A 91 -11.39 -18.08 8.83
C ALA A 91 -10.16 -18.00 7.91
N ASP A 92 -10.01 -16.88 7.20
CA ASP A 92 -8.94 -16.62 6.25
C ASP A 92 -8.67 -15.10 6.27
N PRO A 93 -7.96 -14.61 7.31
CA PRO A 93 -7.80 -13.19 7.55
C PRO A 93 -7.04 -12.49 6.43
N ASN A 94 -7.46 -11.27 6.12
CA ASN A 94 -6.70 -10.30 5.37
C ASN A 94 -6.23 -9.21 6.34
N GLY A 95 -5.50 -8.22 5.82
CA GLY A 95 -5.01 -7.10 6.59
C GLY A 95 -4.39 -6.07 5.68
N LEU A 96 -4.66 -4.80 5.98
CA LEU A 96 -4.20 -3.68 5.16
C LEU A 96 -2.82 -3.21 5.64
N SER A 97 -1.91 -3.02 4.68
CA SER A 97 -0.56 -2.49 4.90
C SER A 97 -0.57 -0.95 5.08
N THR A 98 0.59 -0.31 5.09
CA THR A 98 0.69 1.15 5.22
C THR A 98 0.00 1.86 4.05
N PRO A 99 -0.98 2.75 4.30
CA PRO A 99 -1.60 3.52 3.24
C PRO A 99 -0.72 4.69 2.80
N ALA A 100 -0.66 4.96 1.50
CA ALA A 100 -0.19 6.22 0.92
C ALA A 100 -1.33 7.22 0.90
N ILE A 101 -1.16 8.37 1.55
CA ILE A 101 -2.18 9.42 1.64
C ILE A 101 -1.88 10.50 0.59
N VAL A 102 -2.90 10.89 -0.16
CA VAL A 102 -2.78 11.77 -1.33
C VAL A 102 -3.72 12.96 -1.18
N ASP A 103 -3.14 14.13 -1.36
CA ASP A 103 -3.81 15.41 -1.58
C ASP A 103 -3.83 15.64 -3.10
N LEU A 104 -5.02 15.55 -3.70
CA LEU A 104 -5.18 15.59 -5.16
C LEU A 104 -5.20 17.04 -5.67
N ASP A 105 -5.81 17.95 -4.89
CA ASP A 105 -6.04 19.34 -5.31
C ASP A 105 -5.01 20.36 -4.80
N GLY A 106 -4.13 19.94 -3.88
CA GLY A 106 -2.99 20.69 -3.37
C GLY A 106 -3.33 21.66 -2.23
N ASP A 107 -4.43 21.46 -1.52
CA ASP A 107 -4.86 22.33 -0.42
C ASP A 107 -4.27 21.94 0.96
N GLY A 108 -3.57 20.80 1.04
CA GLY A 108 -2.99 20.25 2.26
C GLY A 108 -3.91 19.31 3.05
N VAL A 109 -5.05 18.91 2.48
CA VAL A 109 -6.04 17.98 3.04
C VAL A 109 -5.97 16.65 2.29
N ALA A 110 -6.22 15.55 3.00
CA ALA A 110 -6.23 14.22 2.38
C ALA A 110 -7.54 13.95 1.62
N ASP A 111 -7.41 13.61 0.32
CA ASP A 111 -8.55 13.29 -0.56
C ASP A 111 -8.65 11.81 -0.90
N ARG A 112 -7.50 11.13 -0.92
CA ARG A 112 -7.42 9.75 -1.38
C ARG A 112 -6.37 8.99 -0.60
N ALA A 113 -6.59 7.69 -0.42
CA ALA A 113 -5.59 6.80 0.13
C ALA A 113 -5.43 5.55 -0.75
N TYR A 114 -4.20 5.04 -0.84
CA TYR A 114 -3.89 3.80 -1.54
C TYR A 114 -3.19 2.84 -0.60
N ALA A 115 -3.64 1.61 -0.53
CA ALA A 115 -3.02 0.63 0.35
C ALA A 115 -3.12 -0.78 -0.22
N GLY A 116 -2.03 -1.52 -0.11
CA GLY A 116 -2.00 -2.94 -0.42
C GLY A 116 -2.51 -3.79 0.74
N SER A 117 -2.98 -5.00 0.44
CA SER A 117 -3.35 -6.00 1.44
C SER A 117 -2.38 -7.19 1.45
N ILE A 118 -2.36 -7.96 2.53
CA ILE A 118 -1.59 -9.22 2.60
C ILE A 118 -2.08 -10.29 1.61
N LYS A 119 -3.31 -10.16 1.09
CA LYS A 119 -3.84 -11.02 0.01
C LYS A 119 -3.63 -10.46 -1.40
N GLY A 120 -2.89 -9.37 -1.53
CA GLY A 120 -2.42 -8.87 -2.82
C GLY A 120 -3.38 -7.94 -3.54
N GLU A 121 -4.40 -7.42 -2.89
CA GLU A 121 -5.24 -6.39 -3.48
C GLU A 121 -4.66 -5.00 -3.20
N LEU A 122 -4.53 -4.18 -4.23
CA LEU A 122 -4.32 -2.74 -4.10
C LEU A 122 -5.68 -2.04 -4.05
N TRP A 123 -5.94 -1.38 -2.93
CA TRP A 123 -7.16 -0.63 -2.70
C TRP A 123 -6.94 0.86 -2.86
N ALA A 124 -7.94 1.54 -3.40
CA ALA A 124 -8.07 2.99 -3.35
C ALA A 124 -9.25 3.36 -2.45
N PHE A 125 -9.10 4.40 -1.63
CA PHE A 125 -10.11 4.91 -0.72
C PHE A 125 -10.39 6.37 -1.05
N ASP A 126 -11.66 6.72 -1.17
CA ASP A 126 -12.14 8.08 -1.37
C ASP A 126 -12.40 8.73 0.00
N LEU A 127 -11.64 9.79 0.28
CA LEU A 127 -11.68 10.60 1.50
C LEU A 127 -12.06 12.06 1.18
N SER A 128 -12.53 12.36 -0.03
CA SER A 128 -12.69 13.73 -0.54
C SER A 128 -13.98 14.43 -0.08
N SER A 129 -14.84 13.73 0.65
CA SER A 129 -16.09 14.30 1.18
C SER A 129 -15.84 15.04 2.50
N ASP A 130 -16.46 16.20 2.67
CA ASP A 130 -16.53 16.90 3.97
C ASP A 130 -17.22 16.07 5.06
N SER A 131 -18.00 15.07 4.65
CA SER A 131 -18.74 14.15 5.53
C SER A 131 -18.02 12.80 5.58
N ALA A 132 -17.44 12.50 6.73
CA ALA A 132 -16.70 11.26 6.96
C ALA A 132 -17.56 9.98 6.81
N ALA A 133 -18.88 10.10 6.88
CA ALA A 133 -19.81 8.99 6.60
C ALA A 133 -19.88 8.61 5.11
N ASP A 134 -19.41 9.48 4.22
CA ASP A 134 -19.37 9.23 2.77
C ASP A 134 -18.02 8.69 2.30
N TRP A 135 -17.01 8.64 3.18
CA TRP A 135 -15.72 8.01 2.91
C TRP A 135 -15.87 6.50 2.74
N LYS A 136 -15.18 5.94 1.75
CA LYS A 136 -15.40 4.56 1.30
C LYS A 136 -14.25 4.07 0.42
N VAL A 137 -14.25 2.77 0.11
CA VAL A 137 -13.47 2.25 -1.02
C VAL A 137 -13.92 2.94 -2.30
N ALA A 138 -12.97 3.45 -3.08
CA ALA A 138 -13.23 4.18 -4.29
C ALA A 138 -13.87 3.31 -5.37
N GLY A 139 -14.59 3.94 -6.31
CA GLY A 139 -15.05 3.34 -7.57
C GLY A 139 -16.15 2.27 -7.51
N GLY A 140 -16.47 1.68 -6.35
CA GLY A 140 -17.55 0.68 -6.28
C GLY A 140 -17.34 -0.47 -5.30
N GLY A 141 -16.28 -0.45 -4.48
CA GLY A 141 -15.99 -1.51 -3.52
C GLY A 141 -15.12 -2.64 -4.05
N ASP A 142 -14.68 -2.54 -5.30
CA ASP A 142 -13.67 -3.43 -5.88
C ASP A 142 -12.26 -2.83 -5.70
N PRO A 143 -11.20 -3.66 -5.67
CA PRO A 143 -9.84 -3.16 -5.64
C PRO A 143 -9.50 -2.43 -6.94
N LEU A 144 -8.53 -1.50 -6.86
CA LEU A 144 -7.95 -0.89 -8.05
C LEU A 144 -7.25 -1.95 -8.90
N PHE A 145 -6.48 -2.82 -8.24
CA PHE A 145 -5.71 -3.88 -8.90
C PHE A 145 -5.53 -5.10 -7.96
N PRO A 146 -6.07 -6.29 -8.29
CA PRO A 146 -5.68 -7.55 -7.65
C PRO A 146 -4.33 -8.04 -8.23
N ALA A 147 -3.26 -7.95 -7.45
CA ALA A 147 -1.95 -8.45 -7.82
C ALA A 147 -1.92 -9.99 -7.76
N VAL A 148 -1.91 -10.59 -8.95
CA VAL A 148 -1.89 -12.03 -9.17
C VAL A 148 -0.80 -12.33 -10.19
N ASN A 149 0.02 -13.35 -9.94
CA ASN A 149 1.05 -13.78 -10.87
C ASN A 149 0.47 -14.62 -12.03
N ASP A 150 1.30 -14.93 -13.03
CA ASP A 150 0.89 -15.76 -14.18
C ASP A 150 0.41 -17.18 -13.82
N ALA A 151 0.80 -17.69 -12.65
CA ALA A 151 0.33 -18.98 -12.14
C ALA A 151 -1.07 -18.90 -11.50
N GLY A 152 -1.60 -17.69 -11.29
CA GLY A 152 -2.88 -17.45 -10.62
C GLY A 152 -2.77 -17.29 -9.11
N ASP A 153 -1.55 -17.16 -8.57
CA ASP A 153 -1.32 -16.96 -7.13
C ASP A 153 -1.33 -15.47 -6.78
N SER A 154 -2.05 -15.13 -5.72
CA SER A 154 -2.05 -13.78 -5.14
C SER A 154 -0.66 -13.38 -4.65
N GLN A 155 -0.31 -12.12 -4.86
CA GLN A 155 0.99 -11.56 -4.48
C GLN A 155 0.81 -10.53 -3.35
N PRO A 156 1.19 -10.84 -2.10
CA PRO A 156 0.99 -9.93 -0.96
C PRO A 156 1.58 -8.54 -1.19
N ILE A 157 0.92 -7.47 -0.74
CA ILE A 157 1.47 -6.12 -0.78
C ILE A 157 1.63 -5.63 0.66
N THR A 158 2.88 -5.58 1.14
CA THR A 158 3.18 -5.37 2.56
C THR A 158 3.88 -4.05 2.86
N ILE A 159 4.23 -3.28 1.83
CA ILE A 159 4.84 -1.96 1.93
C ILE A 159 3.89 -0.87 1.46
N GLN A 160 4.16 0.37 1.89
CA GLN A 160 3.45 1.54 1.42
C GLN A 160 3.63 1.71 -0.10
N PRO A 161 2.55 1.86 -0.88
CA PRO A 161 2.65 2.30 -2.27
C PRO A 161 3.28 3.69 -2.36
N GLU A 162 3.90 4.01 -3.49
CA GLU A 162 4.33 5.37 -3.82
C GLU A 162 3.41 5.93 -4.90
N VAL A 163 2.88 7.14 -4.69
CA VAL A 163 1.92 7.75 -5.62
C VAL A 163 2.54 8.98 -6.26
N ILE A 164 2.48 9.04 -7.58
CA ILE A 164 2.95 10.18 -8.37
C ILE A 164 1.85 10.67 -9.29
N ARG A 165 1.94 11.94 -9.73
CA ARG A 165 1.13 12.40 -10.86
C ARG A 165 1.44 11.54 -12.07
N HIS A 166 0.43 11.27 -12.89
CA HIS A 166 0.63 10.46 -14.08
C HIS A 166 1.77 11.03 -14.96
N PRO A 167 2.75 10.21 -15.38
CA PRO A 167 4.03 10.71 -15.90
C PRO A 167 3.95 11.40 -17.26
N SER A 168 2.94 11.08 -18.09
CA SER A 168 2.84 11.55 -19.48
C SER A 168 1.50 12.20 -19.83
N ILE A 169 0.40 11.67 -19.32
CA ILE A 169 -0.96 12.23 -19.45
C ILE A 169 -1.27 13.23 -18.31
N SER A 170 -1.39 14.52 -18.65
CA SER A 170 -1.65 15.59 -17.66
C SER A 170 -3.08 16.12 -17.65
N ASP A 171 -3.88 15.75 -18.64
CA ASP A 171 -5.21 16.32 -18.94
C ASP A 171 -6.36 15.30 -18.85
N ALA A 172 -6.12 14.17 -18.17
CA ALA A 172 -7.18 13.20 -17.85
C ALA A 172 -7.99 13.64 -16.63
N ASP A 173 -9.20 13.09 -16.50
CA ASP A 173 -10.05 13.26 -15.32
C ASP A 173 -9.35 12.73 -14.06
N GLU A 174 -9.61 13.38 -12.92
CA GLU A 174 -9.12 12.96 -11.60
C GLU A 174 -9.54 11.50 -11.29
N PRO A 175 -8.69 10.72 -10.61
CA PRO A 175 -7.53 11.17 -9.82
C PRO A 175 -6.22 11.30 -10.61
N ASN A 176 -6.16 10.80 -11.85
CA ASN A 176 -5.01 10.87 -12.76
C ASN A 176 -3.61 10.73 -12.11
N VAL A 177 -3.44 9.68 -11.30
CA VAL A 177 -2.18 9.36 -10.62
C VAL A 177 -1.69 7.97 -10.99
N MET A 178 -0.38 7.78 -10.93
CA MET A 178 0.27 6.48 -11.06
C MET A 178 0.61 5.97 -9.65
N VAL A 179 0.13 4.78 -9.33
CA VAL A 179 0.37 4.09 -8.06
C VAL A 179 1.43 3.02 -8.28
N LEU A 180 2.60 3.22 -7.69
CA LEU A 180 3.76 2.35 -7.78
C LEU A 180 3.82 1.47 -6.53
N PHE A 181 3.91 0.16 -6.70
CA PHE A 181 3.96 -0.77 -5.58
C PHE A 181 4.70 -2.05 -5.95
N GLY A 182 5.41 -2.60 -4.96
CA GLY A 182 6.06 -3.88 -5.09
C GLY A 182 5.34 -4.94 -4.26
N THR A 183 5.40 -6.19 -4.73
CA THR A 183 4.79 -7.32 -4.03
C THR A 183 5.82 -8.16 -3.28
N GLY A 184 5.29 -8.86 -2.28
CA GLY A 184 5.93 -9.86 -1.46
C GLY A 184 5.78 -9.58 0.03
N GLN A 185 6.19 -10.59 0.80
CA GLN A 185 6.07 -10.63 2.26
C GLN A 185 7.38 -11.15 2.86
N TYR A 186 7.75 -10.60 4.02
CA TYR A 186 8.84 -11.12 4.85
C TYR A 186 8.52 -10.92 6.34
N LEU A 187 7.44 -11.55 6.78
CA LEU A 187 6.83 -11.41 8.11
C LEU A 187 6.79 -12.72 8.88
N VAL A 188 6.71 -13.87 8.18
CA VAL A 188 6.62 -15.21 8.77
C VAL A 188 7.77 -16.12 8.32
N ASP A 189 8.02 -17.20 9.05
CA ASP A 189 9.19 -18.05 8.80
C ASP A 189 9.17 -18.72 7.41
N SER A 190 7.98 -19.09 6.92
CA SER A 190 7.78 -19.67 5.59
C SER A 190 8.18 -18.75 4.45
N ASP A 191 8.21 -17.43 4.67
CA ASP A 191 8.58 -16.46 3.64
C ASP A 191 10.02 -16.65 3.16
N LYS A 192 10.90 -17.17 4.02
CA LYS A 192 12.32 -17.40 3.71
C LYS A 192 12.54 -18.42 2.60
N THR A 193 11.59 -19.32 2.40
CA THR A 193 11.67 -20.42 1.43
C THR A 193 10.61 -20.33 0.34
N ASN A 194 9.68 -19.38 0.42
CA ASN A 194 8.71 -19.12 -0.65
C ASN A 194 9.46 -18.60 -1.88
N THR A 195 9.23 -19.23 -3.03
CA THR A 195 9.86 -18.89 -4.31
C THR A 195 8.88 -18.41 -5.37
N ASP A 196 7.65 -18.09 -4.96
CA ASP A 196 6.61 -17.63 -5.87
C ASP A 196 7.05 -16.29 -6.49
N THR A 197 6.77 -16.14 -7.78
CA THR A 197 7.13 -14.92 -8.52
C THR A 197 6.41 -13.73 -7.91
N GLN A 198 7.17 -12.72 -7.50
CA GLN A 198 6.69 -11.40 -7.12
C GLN A 198 6.96 -10.40 -8.24
N SER A 199 6.38 -9.22 -8.14
CA SER A 199 6.45 -8.22 -9.21
C SER A 199 6.51 -6.82 -8.63
N PHE A 200 6.95 -5.88 -9.46
CA PHE A 200 6.76 -4.46 -9.24
C PHE A 200 5.77 -3.94 -10.28
N TYR A 201 4.83 -3.12 -9.83
CA TYR A 201 3.74 -2.58 -10.63
C TYR A 201 3.76 -1.06 -10.61
N GLY A 202 3.40 -0.46 -11.74
CA GLY A 202 2.87 0.90 -11.81
C GLY A 202 1.47 0.84 -12.42
N VAL A 203 0.45 1.21 -11.65
CA VAL A 203 -0.95 1.19 -12.07
C VAL A 203 -1.51 2.60 -12.10
N TRP A 204 -2.07 2.98 -13.25
CA TRP A 204 -2.74 4.25 -13.46
C TRP A 204 -4.15 4.21 -12.87
N ASP A 205 -4.39 5.02 -11.85
CA ASP A 205 -5.74 5.28 -11.36
C ASP A 205 -6.37 6.41 -12.17
N GLN A 206 -7.33 6.04 -13.02
CA GLN A 206 -8.22 6.95 -13.74
C GLN A 206 -9.70 6.59 -13.45
N SER A 207 -9.96 6.04 -12.25
CA SER A 207 -11.26 5.50 -11.80
C SER A 207 -11.73 4.20 -12.47
N GLN A 208 -10.83 3.47 -13.14
CA GLN A 208 -11.02 2.08 -13.53
C GLN A 208 -10.64 1.18 -12.36
N LEU A 209 -11.39 0.09 -12.18
CA LEU A 209 -11.22 -0.86 -11.10
C LEU A 209 -11.05 -2.27 -11.66
N ASN A 210 -10.55 -3.18 -10.82
CA ASN A 210 -10.25 -4.56 -11.21
C ASN A 210 -9.40 -4.64 -12.47
N LEU A 211 -8.46 -3.70 -12.63
CA LEU A 211 -7.44 -3.79 -13.68
C LEU A 211 -6.63 -5.06 -13.44
N ASP A 212 -6.25 -5.75 -14.52
CA ASP A 212 -5.40 -6.94 -14.43
C ASP A 212 -4.13 -6.80 -15.27
N ARG A 213 -3.27 -7.83 -15.25
CA ARG A 213 -2.00 -7.82 -16.00
C ARG A 213 -2.19 -7.60 -17.51
N ALA A 214 -3.33 -7.97 -18.09
CA ALA A 214 -3.60 -7.76 -19.51
C ALA A 214 -3.91 -6.29 -19.84
N ASP A 215 -4.27 -5.48 -18.85
CA ASP A 215 -4.42 -4.03 -18.97
C ASP A 215 -3.08 -3.29 -18.82
N LEU A 216 -2.01 -3.99 -18.46
CA LEU A 216 -0.68 -3.42 -18.21
C LEU A 216 0.33 -3.86 -19.27
N LYS A 217 1.33 -3.03 -19.49
CA LYS A 217 2.49 -3.36 -20.31
C LYS A 217 3.52 -4.16 -19.51
N GLU A 218 3.81 -5.39 -19.93
CA GLU A 218 4.91 -6.17 -19.38
C GLU A 218 6.27 -5.53 -19.72
N GLN A 219 7.13 -5.43 -18.72
CA GLN A 219 8.54 -5.08 -18.82
C GLN A 219 9.38 -6.29 -18.42
N VAL A 220 10.50 -6.53 -19.11
CA VAL A 220 11.34 -7.71 -18.89
C VAL A 220 12.80 -7.37 -18.68
N PHE A 221 13.52 -8.22 -17.94
CA PHE A 221 14.98 -8.14 -17.85
C PHE A 221 15.63 -8.69 -19.13
N LEU A 222 16.50 -7.89 -19.75
CA LEU A 222 17.26 -8.31 -20.92
C LEU A 222 18.30 -9.37 -20.55
N ALA A 223 18.36 -10.45 -21.32
CA ALA A 223 19.35 -11.51 -21.14
C ALA A 223 20.76 -11.05 -21.54
N GLY A 224 21.79 -11.53 -20.82
CA GLY A 224 23.20 -11.34 -21.18
C GLY A 224 23.89 -10.13 -20.56
N THR A 225 23.33 -9.56 -19.49
CA THR A 225 23.98 -8.52 -18.70
C THR A 225 25.01 -9.09 -17.72
N ASP A 226 25.88 -8.22 -17.21
CA ASP A 226 26.89 -8.55 -16.19
C ASP A 226 26.23 -9.20 -14.96
N SER A 227 26.95 -10.04 -14.21
CA SER A 227 26.40 -10.70 -13.01
C SER A 227 25.94 -9.72 -11.94
N ASP A 228 26.41 -8.48 -12.03
CA ASP A 228 26.19 -7.41 -11.06
C ASP A 228 25.27 -6.30 -11.62
N LEU A 229 24.68 -6.48 -12.81
CA LEU A 229 23.80 -5.49 -13.44
C LEU A 229 22.58 -6.13 -14.12
N ARG A 230 21.40 -5.57 -13.86
CA ARG A 230 20.18 -5.83 -14.64
C ARG A 230 19.86 -4.67 -15.55
N VAL A 231 19.41 -4.98 -16.75
CA VAL A 231 18.92 -3.99 -17.73
C VAL A 231 17.50 -4.39 -18.07
N ILE A 232 16.58 -3.43 -18.01
CA ILE A 232 15.17 -3.60 -18.33
C ILE A 232 14.99 -3.22 -19.80
N GLU A 233 14.08 -3.90 -20.49
CA GLU A 233 13.66 -3.49 -21.84
C GLU A 233 13.06 -2.06 -21.81
N ASP A 234 13.28 -1.29 -22.89
CA ASP A 234 12.79 0.09 -23.01
C ASP A 234 11.51 0.11 -23.87
N ASP A 235 10.52 -0.64 -23.41
CA ASP A 235 9.25 -0.80 -24.08
C ASP A 235 8.26 0.27 -23.60
N ALA A 236 7.85 1.16 -24.50
CA ALA A 236 6.95 2.25 -24.15
C ALA A 236 5.54 1.76 -23.80
N VAL A 237 4.94 2.41 -22.80
CA VAL A 237 3.54 2.20 -22.41
C VAL A 237 2.60 3.12 -23.20
N ASP A 238 1.60 2.55 -23.87
CA ASP A 238 0.60 3.24 -24.68
C ASP A 238 -0.61 3.70 -23.85
N TYR A 239 -0.37 4.67 -22.98
CA TYR A 239 -1.41 5.32 -22.16
C TYR A 239 -2.52 5.99 -22.99
N ALA A 240 -2.25 6.34 -24.24
CA ALA A 240 -3.22 6.98 -25.13
C ALA A 240 -4.04 5.97 -25.94
N GLY A 241 -3.73 4.67 -25.88
CA GLY A 241 -4.39 3.61 -26.63
C GLY A 241 -4.27 3.75 -28.15
N THR A 242 -3.22 4.40 -28.64
CA THR A 242 -2.99 4.66 -30.07
C THR A 242 -2.70 3.39 -30.88
N GLY A 243 -2.17 2.36 -30.22
CA GLY A 243 -1.87 1.02 -30.73
C GLY A 243 -3.03 0.03 -30.62
N GLY A 244 -4.13 0.38 -29.95
CA GLY A 244 -5.38 -0.41 -29.95
C GLY A 244 -6.19 -0.33 -28.67
N SER A 245 -5.54 -0.55 -27.52
CA SER A 245 -6.13 -0.47 -26.18
C SER A 245 -5.28 0.41 -25.29
N VAL A 246 -5.92 1.13 -24.38
CA VAL A 246 -5.21 1.88 -23.33
C VAL A 246 -4.47 0.88 -22.45
N GLU A 247 -3.19 1.12 -22.25
CA GLU A 247 -2.40 0.43 -21.22
C GLU A 247 -2.44 1.27 -19.95
N TYR A 248 -3.00 0.72 -18.87
CA TYR A 248 -3.20 1.39 -17.58
C TYR A 248 -1.96 1.31 -16.70
N GLY A 249 -0.77 1.20 -17.30
CA GLY A 249 0.48 1.10 -16.56
C GLY A 249 1.35 -0.04 -17.04
N TRP A 250 2.19 -0.54 -16.15
CA TRP A 250 3.22 -1.52 -16.45
C TRP A 250 3.52 -2.40 -15.25
N TYR A 251 4.15 -3.54 -15.51
CA TYR A 251 4.68 -4.40 -14.46
C TYR A 251 5.99 -5.04 -14.90
N ILE A 252 6.79 -5.44 -13.92
CA ILE A 252 7.98 -6.27 -14.13
C ILE A 252 7.96 -7.42 -13.14
N ASP A 253 8.09 -8.64 -13.66
CA ASP A 253 8.27 -9.83 -12.83
C ASP A 253 9.71 -9.94 -12.33
N LEU A 254 9.84 -10.27 -11.05
CA LEU A 254 11.13 -10.46 -10.38
C LEU A 254 11.56 -11.92 -10.48
N ASP A 255 12.85 -12.19 -10.24
CA ASP A 255 13.33 -13.57 -10.25
C ASP A 255 12.66 -14.39 -9.12
N ALA A 256 12.62 -15.72 -9.26
CA ALA A 256 11.94 -16.59 -8.30
C ALA A 256 12.40 -16.34 -6.84
N GLY A 257 11.44 -16.07 -5.96
CA GLY A 257 11.67 -15.77 -4.53
C GLY A 257 12.17 -14.36 -4.22
N GLU A 258 12.54 -13.58 -5.24
CA GLU A 258 12.81 -12.15 -5.13
C GLU A 258 11.53 -11.39 -4.81
N ARG A 259 11.61 -10.37 -3.97
CA ARG A 259 10.45 -9.60 -3.50
C ARG A 259 10.80 -8.18 -3.10
N VAL A 260 9.79 -7.32 -3.03
CA VAL A 260 9.92 -5.93 -2.60
C VAL A 260 9.32 -5.77 -1.21
N THR A 261 10.17 -5.58 -0.21
CA THR A 261 9.78 -5.45 1.21
C THR A 261 10.37 -4.20 1.86
N SER A 262 10.80 -3.23 1.05
CA SER A 262 11.39 -1.97 1.50
C SER A 262 10.73 -0.76 0.81
N GLU A 263 10.84 0.41 1.42
CA GLU A 263 10.22 1.65 0.93
C GLU A 263 10.65 1.97 -0.52
N ILE A 264 9.69 2.47 -1.31
CA ILE A 264 9.87 2.95 -2.68
C ILE A 264 10.19 4.45 -2.62
N LEU A 265 11.04 4.94 -3.52
CA LEU A 265 11.39 6.36 -3.62
C LEU A 265 11.34 6.83 -5.06
N VAL A 266 10.50 7.82 -5.37
CA VAL A 266 10.57 8.50 -6.66
C VAL A 266 11.37 9.79 -6.56
N ARG A 267 12.26 10.02 -7.54
CA ARG A 267 12.97 11.28 -7.66
C ARG A 267 13.18 11.67 -9.12
N GLY A 268 12.53 12.76 -9.53
CA GLY A 268 12.50 13.15 -10.94
C GLY A 268 11.66 12.14 -11.71
N GLU A 269 12.24 11.55 -12.75
CA GLU A 269 11.57 10.57 -13.64
C GLU A 269 11.98 9.11 -13.31
N MET A 270 12.66 8.88 -12.18
CA MET A 270 13.14 7.55 -11.78
C MET A 270 12.45 7.07 -10.50
N VAL A 271 12.12 5.77 -10.47
CA VAL A 271 11.62 5.06 -9.29
C VAL A 271 12.73 4.16 -8.75
N TYR A 272 13.15 4.41 -7.52
CA TYR A 272 14.12 3.59 -6.81
C TYR A 272 13.41 2.64 -5.86
N PHE A 273 13.76 1.35 -5.92
CA PHE A 273 13.30 0.37 -4.95
C PHE A 273 14.36 -0.72 -4.77
N ASN A 274 14.45 -1.28 -3.57
CA ASN A 274 15.30 -2.44 -3.33
C ASN A 274 14.47 -3.71 -3.28
N THR A 275 15.01 -4.76 -3.88
CA THR A 275 14.49 -6.11 -3.79
C THR A 275 15.32 -6.95 -2.82
N GLN A 276 14.73 -8.03 -2.33
CA GLN A 276 15.37 -9.03 -1.50
C GLN A 276 15.06 -10.44 -2.01
N ILE A 277 16.06 -11.31 -2.03
CA ILE A 277 15.95 -12.75 -2.24
C ILE A 277 16.36 -13.41 -0.92
N PRO A 278 15.41 -13.85 -0.09
CA PRO A 278 15.73 -14.46 1.20
C PRO A 278 16.59 -15.73 1.08
N ASP A 279 17.39 -16.00 2.11
CA ASP A 279 18.17 -17.23 2.27
C ASP A 279 17.93 -17.79 3.68
N ASP A 280 17.49 -19.05 3.76
CA ASP A 280 17.13 -19.71 5.03
C ASP A 280 18.34 -20.35 5.75
N ARG A 281 19.54 -20.33 5.14
CA ARG A 281 20.70 -21.01 5.71
C ARG A 281 21.14 -20.32 7.01
N PRO A 282 21.30 -21.06 8.12
CA PRO A 282 21.59 -20.51 9.47
C PRO A 282 22.89 -19.69 9.62
N CYS A 283 23.72 -19.60 8.57
CA CYS A 283 25.00 -18.89 8.55
C CYS A 283 25.17 -18.00 7.31
N ALA A 284 24.12 -17.82 6.51
CA ALA A 284 24.10 -16.86 5.41
C ALA A 284 23.77 -15.45 5.93
N PHE A 285 24.01 -14.44 5.11
CA PHE A 285 23.76 -13.03 5.44
C PHE A 285 22.28 -12.62 5.33
N GLY A 286 21.34 -13.58 5.39
CA GLY A 286 19.89 -13.35 5.33
C GLY A 286 19.31 -13.22 3.91
N GLY A 287 20.14 -13.18 2.87
CA GLY A 287 19.71 -13.13 1.48
C GLY A 287 20.64 -12.33 0.58
N THR A 288 20.22 -12.15 -0.67
CA THR A 288 20.79 -11.18 -1.63
C THR A 288 19.70 -10.21 -2.09
N GLY A 289 20.00 -9.26 -2.96
CA GLY A 289 19.01 -8.30 -3.46
C GLY A 289 19.59 -7.36 -4.49
N TRP A 290 18.73 -6.53 -5.08
CA TRP A 290 19.08 -5.56 -6.10
C TRP A 290 18.57 -4.18 -5.75
N LEU A 291 19.34 -3.15 -6.10
CA LEU A 291 18.82 -1.79 -6.20
C LEU A 291 18.33 -1.61 -7.64
N MET A 292 17.05 -1.31 -7.78
CA MET A 292 16.37 -1.04 -9.05
C MET A 292 16.19 0.48 -9.21
N ALA A 293 16.22 0.97 -10.45
CA ALA A 293 16.07 2.37 -10.82
C ALA A 293 15.48 2.52 -12.22
#